data_AF-A0A1V3X6X8-F1
#
_entry.id   AF-A0A1V3X6X8-F1
#
_cell.length_a   1.000
_cell.length_b   1.000
_cell.length_c   1.000
_cell.angle_alpha   90.00
_cell.angle_beta   90.00
_cell.angle_gamma   90.00
#
_symmetry.space_group_name_H-M   'P 1'
#
loop_
_entity.id
_entity.type
_entity.pdbx_description
1 polymer ?
#
loop_
_entity_poly.entity_id
_entity_poly.type
_entity_poly.pdbx_seq_one_letter_code
_entity_poly.pdbx_strand_id
1 'polypeptide(L)'
;MFNDLAWLTFTTQVPFLIGQSVILALAIYFDDPSHPVFGRWVAHFNLLIAAALVPAAFAGLTPSGPLAWDGALSFWLKNIAIAVWIVVSAVVLGQAVYRERADESAGA
;
A
#
# COMPACT_ATOMS: atom_id res chain seq x y z
N MET A 1 -19.60 -21.69 7.42
CA MET A 1 -18.19 -21.86 7.83
C MET A 1 -17.15 -21.43 6.78
N PHE A 2 -17.03 -22.05 5.59
CA PHE A 2 -16.07 -21.54 4.58
C PHE A 2 -16.39 -20.11 4.09
N ASN A 3 -17.69 -19.78 3.97
CA ASN A 3 -18.13 -18.43 3.61
C ASN A 3 -17.74 -17.40 4.70
N ASP A 4 -17.95 -17.72 5.97
CA ASP A 4 -17.64 -16.80 7.08
C ASP A 4 -16.14 -16.54 7.23
N LEU A 5 -15.29 -17.57 7.04
CA LEU A 5 -13.83 -17.41 7.06
C LEU A 5 -13.34 -16.61 5.84
N ALA A 6 -13.87 -16.89 4.64
CA ALA A 6 -13.56 -16.11 3.45
C ALA A 6 -13.98 -14.64 3.62
N TRP A 7 -15.14 -14.41 4.23
CA TRP A 7 -15.63 -13.07 4.55
C TRP A 7 -14.73 -12.37 5.57
N LEU A 8 -14.31 -13.05 6.63
CA LEU A 8 -13.41 -12.49 7.64
C LEU A 8 -12.06 -12.09 7.04
N THR A 9 -11.41 -12.99 6.30
CA THR A 9 -10.09 -12.72 5.68
C THR A 9 -10.19 -11.58 4.67
N PHE A 10 -11.25 -11.55 3.86
CA PHE A 10 -11.47 -10.48 2.88
C PHE A 10 -11.66 -9.11 3.57
N THR A 11 -12.39 -9.09 4.68
CA THR A 11 -12.72 -7.85 5.41
C THR A 11 -11.55 -7.33 6.24
N THR A 12 -10.67 -8.19 6.75
CA THR A 12 -9.51 -7.79 7.57
C THR A 12 -8.32 -7.29 6.72
N GLN A 13 -8.11 -7.85 5.53
CA GLN A 13 -6.92 -7.57 4.72
C GLN A 13 -6.83 -6.11 4.24
N VAL A 14 -7.97 -5.51 3.87
CA VAL A 14 -8.02 -4.15 3.32
C VAL A 14 -7.70 -3.07 4.38
N PRO A 15 -8.36 -3.02 5.55
CA PRO A 15 -8.00 -2.06 6.59
C PRO A 15 -6.59 -2.29 7.13
N PHE A 16 -6.10 -3.54 7.15
CA PHE A 16 -4.71 -3.82 7.46
C PHE A 16 -3.74 -3.16 6.46
N LEU A 17 -3.96 -3.33 5.15
CA LEU A 17 -3.10 -2.74 4.13
C LEU A 17 -3.11 -1.20 4.17
N ILE A 18 -4.28 -0.60 4.41
CA ILE A 18 -4.41 0.85 4.61
C ILE A 18 -3.60 1.29 5.83
N GLY A 19 -3.80 0.62 6.98
CA GLY A 19 -3.08 0.92 8.22
C GLY A 19 -1.57 0.78 8.07
N GLN A 20 -1.10 -0.32 7.48
CA GLN A 20 0.31 -0.55 7.15
C GLN A 20 0.89 0.57 6.29
N SER A 21 0.18 0.97 5.22
CA SER A 21 0.66 2.00 4.29
C SER A 21 0.77 3.37 4.98
N VAL A 22 -0.19 3.72 5.84
CA VAL A 22 -0.15 4.96 6.64
C VAL A 22 0.99 4.92 7.65
N ILE A 23 1.14 3.83 8.39
CA ILE A 23 2.23 3.67 9.37
C ILE A 23 3.59 3.78 8.67
N LEU A 24 3.77 3.12 7.53
CA LEU A 24 5.00 3.20 6.76
C LEU A 24 5.28 4.62 6.26
N ALA A 25 4.28 5.32 5.74
CA ALA A 25 4.45 6.70 5.32
C ALA A 25 4.86 7.62 6.48
N LEU A 26 4.24 7.45 7.66
CA LEU A 26 4.62 8.19 8.86
C LEU A 26 6.05 7.86 9.30
N ALA A 27 6.44 6.59 9.29
CA ALA A 27 7.80 6.17 9.61
C ALA A 27 8.83 6.85 8.69
N ILE A 28 8.55 6.94 7.39
CA ILE A 28 9.42 7.61 6.41
C ILE A 28 9.48 9.14 6.65
N TYR A 29 8.39 9.78 7.07
CA TYR A 29 8.43 11.20 7.39
C TYR A 29 9.16 11.54 8.69
N PHE A 30 9.14 10.61 9.65
CA PHE A 30 9.88 10.71 10.90
C PHE A 30 11.31 10.17 10.82
N ASP A 31 11.69 9.61 9.68
CA ASP A 31 13.05 9.11 9.43
C ASP A 31 14.07 10.27 9.43
N ASP A 32 15.31 9.94 9.75
CA ASP A 32 16.38 10.93 9.83
C ASP A 32 16.69 11.51 8.43
N PRO A 33 16.63 12.84 8.25
CA PRO A 33 16.93 13.47 6.96
C PRO A 33 18.38 13.28 6.49
N SER A 34 19.32 12.99 7.40
CA SER A 34 20.74 12.83 7.09
C SER A 34 21.06 11.51 6.39
N HIS A 35 20.34 10.43 6.71
CA HIS A 35 20.52 9.10 6.13
C HIS A 35 19.17 8.40 5.87
N PRO A 36 18.33 8.91 4.94
CA PRO A 36 16.98 8.39 4.75
C PRO A 36 17.00 6.98 4.15
N VAL A 37 16.36 6.02 4.83
CA VAL A 37 16.24 4.63 4.38
C VAL A 37 15.41 4.57 3.11
N PHE A 38 14.29 5.29 3.07
CA PHE A 38 13.44 5.41 1.89
C PHE A 38 13.30 6.86 1.45
N GLY A 39 13.16 7.08 0.14
CA GLY A 39 12.89 8.42 -0.39
C GLY A 39 11.50 8.93 0.03
N ARG A 40 11.36 10.24 0.29
CA ARG A 40 10.09 10.86 0.73
C ARG A 40 8.93 10.63 -0.26
N TRP A 41 9.22 10.41 -1.54
CA TRP A 41 8.20 10.07 -2.54
C TRP A 41 7.49 8.74 -2.22
N VAL A 42 8.15 7.79 -1.55
CA VAL A 42 7.60 6.50 -1.13
C VAL A 42 6.51 6.70 -0.07
N ALA A 43 6.67 7.72 0.79
CA ALA A 43 5.66 8.10 1.77
C ALA A 43 4.41 8.67 1.08
N HIS A 44 4.59 9.58 0.11
CA HIS A 44 3.49 10.10 -0.70
C HIS A 44 2.77 8.98 -1.46
N PHE A 45 3.52 8.06 -2.06
CA PHE A 45 2.98 6.90 -2.77
C PHE A 45 2.14 6.00 -1.85
N ASN A 46 2.63 5.65 -0.66
CA ASN A 46 1.87 4.83 0.29
C ASN A 46 0.59 5.53 0.78
N LEU A 47 0.62 6.85 0.99
CA LEU A 47 -0.59 7.61 1.32
C LEU A 47 -1.59 7.65 0.16
N LEU A 48 -1.13 7.76 -1.08
CA LEU A 48 -2.00 7.69 -2.26
C LEU A 48 -2.66 6.31 -2.38
N ILE A 49 -1.92 5.22 -2.13
CA ILE A 49 -2.47 3.86 -2.13
C ILE A 49 -3.49 3.69 -1.00
N ALA A 50 -3.18 4.15 0.22
CA ALA A 50 -4.13 4.14 1.32
C ALA A 50 -5.42 4.92 0.97
N ALA A 51 -5.28 6.13 0.44
CA ALA A 51 -6.40 6.96 0.01
C ALA A 51 -7.22 6.33 -1.12
N ALA A 52 -6.59 5.62 -2.06
CA ALA A 52 -7.30 4.92 -3.13
C ALA A 52 -8.05 3.68 -2.62
N LEU A 53 -7.50 3.00 -1.60
CA LEU A 53 -8.10 1.81 -1.00
C LEU A 53 -9.26 2.13 -0.06
N VAL A 54 -9.29 3.31 0.55
CA VAL A 54 -10.36 3.72 1.48
C VAL A 54 -11.73 3.75 0.79
N PRO A 55 -11.97 4.49 -0.32
CA PRO A 55 -13.24 4.43 -1.05
C PRO A 55 -13.52 3.02 -1.56
N ALA A 56 -12.52 2.28 -2.04
CA ALA A 56 -12.71 0.90 -2.50
C ALA A 56 -13.18 -0.06 -1.39
N ALA A 57 -12.86 0.22 -0.12
CA ALA A 57 -13.35 -0.53 1.04
C ALA A 57 -14.80 -0.18 1.40
N PHE A 58 -15.19 1.09 1.25
CA PHE A 58 -16.52 1.59 1.62
C PHE A 58 -17.56 1.54 0.51
N ALA A 59 -17.14 1.55 -0.75
CA ALA A 59 -18.08 1.70 -1.84
C ALA A 59 -18.87 0.41 -2.15
N GLY A 60 -18.61 -0.69 -1.43
CA GLY A 60 -19.53 -1.83 -1.31
C GLY A 60 -20.88 -1.49 -0.65
N LEU A 61 -21.02 -0.28 -0.10
CA LEU A 61 -22.21 0.20 0.61
C LEU A 61 -23.11 1.14 -0.23
N THR A 62 -22.76 1.47 -1.48
CA THR A 62 -23.54 2.44 -2.29
C THR A 62 -24.20 1.76 -3.50
N PRO A 63 -25.55 1.72 -3.59
CA PRO A 63 -26.25 0.83 -4.53
C PRO A 63 -26.51 1.33 -5.98
N SER A 64 -26.23 2.57 -6.42
CA SER A 64 -26.51 2.96 -7.84
C SER A 64 -25.96 4.32 -8.32
N GLY A 65 -25.60 4.42 -9.62
CA GLY A 65 -25.11 5.63 -10.34
C GLY A 65 -23.95 5.36 -11.35
N PRO A 66 -23.62 6.25 -12.32
CA PRO A 66 -22.44 6.12 -13.21
C PRO A 66 -21.10 6.28 -12.48
N LEU A 67 -21.15 6.89 -11.30
CA LEU A 67 -20.08 6.90 -10.29
C LEU A 67 -20.24 5.75 -9.27
N ALA A 68 -21.25 4.89 -9.46
CA ALA A 68 -21.48 3.71 -8.66
C ALA A 68 -21.03 2.45 -9.42
N TRP A 69 -20.11 1.74 -8.78
CA TRP A 69 -20.18 0.30 -8.50
C TRP A 69 -20.62 -0.73 -9.57
N ASP A 70 -20.57 -0.46 -10.88
CA ASP A 70 -20.68 -1.54 -11.88
C ASP A 70 -19.34 -2.31 -11.99
N GLY A 71 -19.01 -3.07 -10.93
CA GLY A 71 -18.20 -4.30 -10.88
C GLY A 71 -16.75 -4.31 -11.37
N ALA A 72 -16.41 -3.56 -12.41
CA ALA A 72 -15.12 -3.56 -13.08
C ALA A 72 -14.25 -2.42 -12.57
N LEU A 73 -14.72 -1.17 -12.49
CA LEU A 73 -13.82 -0.04 -12.20
C LEU A 73 -13.27 -0.08 -10.77
N SER A 74 -14.11 -0.24 -9.74
CA SER A 74 -13.66 -0.36 -8.34
C SER A 74 -12.83 -1.63 -8.12
N PHE A 75 -13.19 -2.72 -8.81
CA PHE A 75 -12.44 -3.97 -8.76
C PHE A 75 -11.06 -3.84 -9.40
N TRP A 76 -10.97 -3.36 -10.63
CA TRP A 76 -9.71 -3.12 -11.34
C TRP A 76 -8.88 -2.06 -10.66
N LEU A 77 -9.48 -0.98 -10.15
CA LEU A 77 -8.77 0.05 -9.39
C LEU A 77 -8.12 -0.53 -8.14
N LYS A 78 -8.86 -1.31 -7.34
CA LYS A 78 -8.29 -1.99 -6.16
C LYS A 78 -7.17 -2.95 -6.56
N ASN A 79 -7.41 -3.82 -7.54
CA ASN A 79 -6.43 -4.83 -7.95
C ASN A 79 -5.17 -4.21 -8.55
N ILE A 80 -5.33 -3.18 -9.39
CA ILE A 80 -4.21 -2.43 -9.97
C ILE A 80 -3.47 -1.68 -8.88
N ALA A 81 -4.17 -1.00 -7.95
CA ALA A 81 -3.52 -0.32 -6.84
C ALA A 81 -2.68 -1.29 -5.98
N ILE A 82 -3.22 -2.46 -5.65
CA ILE A 82 -2.49 -3.48 -4.90
C ILE A 82 -1.31 -4.03 -5.71
N ALA A 83 -1.50 -4.35 -7.00
CA ALA A 83 -0.44 -4.86 -7.85
C ALA A 83 0.71 -3.85 -8.00
N VAL A 84 0.37 -2.59 -8.27
CA VAL A 84 1.34 -1.49 -8.34
C VAL A 84 2.03 -1.30 -7.00
N TRP A 85 1.29 -1.34 -5.89
CA TRP A 85 1.87 -1.25 -4.54
C TRP A 85 2.86 -2.37 -4.24
N ILE A 86 2.55 -3.62 -4.61
CA ILE A 86 3.46 -4.77 -4.44
C ILE A 86 4.75 -4.55 -5.25
N VAL A 87 4.63 -4.23 -6.54
CA VAL A 87 5.78 -4.06 -7.43
C VAL A 87 6.67 -2.91 -6.96
N VAL A 88 6.08 -1.75 -6.68
CA VAL A 88 6.83 -0.57 -6.22
C VAL A 88 7.51 -0.85 -4.87
N SER A 89 6.79 -1.44 -3.92
CA SER A 89 7.35 -1.75 -2.60
C SER A 89 8.50 -2.76 -2.69
N ALA A 90 8.38 -3.79 -3.55
CA ALA A 90 9.43 -4.76 -3.76
C ALA A 90 10.69 -4.13 -4.37
N VAL A 91 10.54 -3.25 -5.37
CA VAL A 91 11.67 -2.54 -6.00
C VAL A 91 12.34 -1.62 -5.00
N VAL A 92 11.57 -0.81 -4.27
CA VAL A 92 12.09 0.15 -3.29
C VAL A 92 12.81 -0.56 -2.14
N LEU A 93 12.23 -1.64 -1.61
CA LEU A 93 12.86 -2.44 -0.57
C LEU A 93 14.15 -3.11 -1.08
N GLY A 94 14.12 -3.65 -2.30
CA GLY A 94 15.32 -4.20 -2.93
C GLY A 94 16.43 -3.17 -3.07
N GLN A 95 16.12 -1.97 -3.58
CA GLN A 95 17.07 -0.87 -3.69
C GLN A 95 17.68 -0.47 -2.34
N ALA A 96 16.86 -0.39 -1.29
CA ALA A 96 17.32 -0.07 0.06
C ALA A 96 18.31 -1.13 0.58
N VAL A 97 17.97 -2.42 0.45
CA VAL A 97 18.84 -3.54 0.88
C VAL A 97 20.15 -3.58 0.08
N TYR A 98 20.10 -3.35 -1.23
CA TYR A 98 21.31 -3.33 -2.05
C TYR A 98 22.23 -2.15 -1.69
N ARG A 99 21.66 -0.98 -1.37
CA ARG A 99 22.43 0.19 -0.93
C ARG A 99 23.11 -0.07 0.41
N GLU A 100 22.37 -0.61 1.38
CA GLU A 100 22.91 -0.95 2.71
C GLU A 100 24.09 -1.94 2.62
N ARG A 101 23.96 -2.98 1.77
CA ARG A 101 25.07 -3.94 1.53
C ARG A 101 26.29 -3.32 0.86
N ALA A 102 26.08 -2.37 -0.06
CA ALA A 102 27.17 -1.68 -0.74
C ALA A 102 27.94 -0.78 0.26
N ASP A 103 27.22 -0.08 1.12
CA ASP A 103 27.79 0.77 2.17
C ASP A 103 28.58 -0.07 3.19
N GLU A 104 28.04 -1.22 3.62
CA GLU A 104 28.73 -2.15 4.53
C GLU A 104 30.01 -2.75 3.90
N SER A 105 29.98 -3.09 2.61
CA SER A 105 31.14 -3.63 1.89
C SER A 105 32.22 -2.58 1.61
N ALA A 106 31.86 -1.30 1.53
CA ALA A 106 32.80 -0.19 1.33
C ALA A 106 33.43 0.32 2.64
N GLY A 107 32.79 0.03 3.78
CA GLY A 107 33.30 0.34 5.13
C GLY A 107 34.21 -0.72 5.76
N ALA A 108 34.35 -1.89 5.11
CA ALA A 108 35.24 -2.99 5.51
C ALA A 108 36.58 -2.93 4.78
#